data_AF-A0A520TCM1-F1
#
_entry.id   AF-A0A520TCM1-F1
#
_cell.length_a   1.000
_cell.length_b   1.000
_cell.length_c   1.000
_cell.angle_alpha   90.00
_cell.angle_beta   90.00
_cell.angle_gamma   90.00
#
_symmetry.space_group_name_H-M   'P 1'
#
loop_
_entity.id
_entity.type
_entity.pdbx_description
1 polymer ?
#
loop_
_entity_poly.entity_id
_entity_poly.type
_entity_poly.pdbx_seq_one_letter_code
_entity_poly.pdbx_strand_id
1 'polypeptide(L)'
;ENRNGISISDEISERYNLSVGDLVYLKVEDRDIKTFVQSIRVINWDNFSPNFFVIGHPSLFEDIPSTFITSFYIPKEKQESAAELMREFRTISVFSVEELIKQVKEIIDQVTKALNSILLLTCLSAVFLALSALQDGFSVRKHQSAILRTLGASNSLIKKSALIEFALLGLISGTLGALMSYSGVYFIETEVFQTTANFYPELFVLGPSIGLIVVSGLCLYLINGIVKKSPKELFI
;
A
#
# COMPACT_ATOMS: atom_id res chain seq x y z
N GLU A 1 -3.31 -40.98 37.43
CA GLU A 1 -2.80 -41.34 36.09
C GLU A 1 -2.30 -40.09 35.40
N ASN A 2 -1.05 -40.09 34.94
CA ASN A 2 -0.43 -38.96 34.27
C ASN A 2 -1.13 -38.72 32.92
N ARG A 3 -2.09 -37.80 32.90
CA ARG A 3 -2.88 -37.44 31.72
C ARG A 3 -2.07 -36.52 30.82
N ASN A 4 -1.17 -37.11 30.05
CA ASN A 4 -0.35 -36.41 29.06
C ASN A 4 -1.21 -36.12 27.80
N GLY A 5 -1.85 -34.94 27.79
CA GLY A 5 -2.67 -34.48 26.67
C GLY A 5 -1.87 -33.74 25.60
N ILE A 6 -2.60 -33.19 24.61
CA ILE A 6 -2.04 -32.37 23.54
C ILE A 6 -2.54 -30.93 23.63
N SER A 7 -1.70 -29.99 23.24
CA SER A 7 -2.08 -28.61 22.95
C SER A 7 -2.31 -28.47 21.45
N ILE A 8 -3.42 -27.86 21.04
CA ILE A 8 -3.77 -27.63 19.61
C ILE A 8 -3.86 -26.14 19.30
N SER A 9 -3.71 -25.76 18.03
CA SER A 9 -3.99 -24.38 17.61
C SER A 9 -5.49 -24.08 17.63
N ASP A 10 -5.82 -22.81 17.81
CA ASP A 10 -7.14 -22.22 17.59
C ASP A 10 -7.72 -22.57 16.22
N GLU A 11 -6.91 -22.49 15.15
CA GLU A 11 -7.35 -22.89 13.80
C GLU A 11 -7.83 -24.35 13.71
N ILE A 12 -7.17 -25.28 14.42
CA ILE A 12 -7.56 -26.69 14.45
C ILE A 12 -8.80 -26.88 15.32
N SER A 13 -8.86 -26.16 16.43
CA SER A 13 -10.02 -26.13 17.32
C SER A 13 -11.28 -25.71 16.56
N GLU A 14 -11.22 -24.61 15.82
CA GLU A 14 -12.34 -24.07 15.04
C GLU A 14 -12.71 -24.99 13.87
N ARG A 15 -11.72 -25.44 13.09
CA ARG A 15 -11.95 -26.28 11.91
C ARG A 15 -12.65 -27.59 12.23
N TYR A 16 -12.31 -28.21 13.36
CA TYR A 16 -12.86 -29.51 13.78
C TYR A 16 -13.87 -29.39 14.93
N ASN A 17 -14.20 -28.16 15.34
CA ASN A 17 -15.08 -27.85 16.47
C ASN A 17 -14.70 -28.62 17.75
N LEU A 18 -13.39 -28.69 18.03
CA LEU A 18 -12.83 -29.35 19.21
C LEU A 18 -12.78 -28.38 20.39
N SER A 19 -12.98 -28.91 21.59
CA SER A 19 -12.91 -28.20 22.86
C SER A 19 -11.88 -28.83 23.80
N VAL A 20 -11.43 -28.06 24.79
CA VAL A 20 -10.57 -28.60 25.86
C VAL A 20 -11.30 -29.74 26.58
N GLY A 21 -10.64 -30.89 26.69
CA GLY A 21 -11.17 -32.12 27.28
C GLY A 21 -11.60 -33.17 26.26
N ASP A 22 -11.74 -32.82 24.98
CA ASP A 22 -12.16 -33.76 23.95
C ASP A 22 -11.14 -34.86 23.71
N LEU A 23 -11.63 -36.09 23.52
CA LEU A 23 -10.82 -37.23 23.15
C LEU A 23 -10.54 -37.23 21.65
N VAL A 24 -9.27 -37.36 21.29
CA VAL A 24 -8.80 -37.30 19.91
C VAL A 24 -7.83 -38.43 19.60
N TYR A 25 -7.79 -38.82 18.33
CA TYR A 25 -6.81 -39.75 17.81
C TYR A 25 -5.82 -38.98 16.94
N LEU A 26 -4.55 -39.00 17.33
CA LEU A 26 -3.48 -38.44 16.53
C LEU A 26 -2.92 -39.56 15.63
N LYS A 27 -3.15 -39.45 14.33
CA LYS A 27 -2.55 -40.37 13.36
C LYS A 27 -1.16 -39.88 13.00
N VAL A 28 -0.14 -40.66 13.34
CA VAL A 28 1.26 -40.40 13.01
C VAL A 28 1.83 -41.62 12.31
N GLU A 29 2.20 -41.47 11.05
CA GLU A 29 2.56 -42.58 10.15
C GLU A 29 1.43 -43.63 10.14
N ASP A 30 1.74 -44.87 10.53
CA ASP A 30 0.79 -45.98 10.60
C ASP A 30 0.23 -46.23 12.01
N ARG A 31 0.45 -45.30 12.95
CA ARG A 31 0.01 -45.42 14.35
C ARG A 31 -1.07 -44.40 14.71
N ASP A 32 -2.08 -44.87 15.44
CA ASP A 32 -3.13 -44.04 16.02
C ASP A 32 -2.87 -43.88 17.54
N ILE A 33 -2.57 -42.67 17.97
CA ILE A 33 -2.29 -42.33 19.38
C ILE A 33 -3.55 -41.71 19.97
N LYS A 34 -4.16 -42.41 20.94
CA LYS A 34 -5.32 -41.90 21.66
C LYS A 34 -4.89 -40.93 22.77
N THR A 35 -5.40 -39.70 22.71
CA THR A 35 -5.10 -38.65 23.70
C THR A 35 -6.31 -37.71 23.86
N PHE A 36 -6.13 -36.58 24.54
CA PHE A 36 -7.16 -35.56 24.73
C PHE A 36 -6.60 -34.15 24.54
N VAL A 37 -7.48 -33.20 24.20
CA VAL A 37 -7.13 -31.79 24.08
C VAL A 37 -6.94 -31.18 25.47
N GLN A 38 -5.71 -30.85 25.83
CA GLN A 38 -5.37 -30.23 27.12
C GLN A 38 -5.48 -28.70 27.08
N SER A 39 -5.10 -28.09 25.96
CA SER A 39 -5.15 -26.64 25.80
C SER A 39 -5.29 -26.24 24.33
N ILE A 40 -5.87 -25.06 24.11
CA ILE A 40 -5.95 -24.42 22.79
C ILE A 40 -5.08 -23.16 22.85
N ARG A 41 -4.21 -22.98 21.86
CA ARG A 41 -3.29 -21.83 21.76
C ARG A 41 -3.56 -21.04 20.49
N VAL A 42 -3.42 -19.72 20.59
CA VAL A 42 -3.35 -18.84 19.42
C VAL A 42 -1.92 -18.84 18.91
N ILE A 43 -1.74 -19.11 17.63
CA ILE A 43 -0.40 -19.16 17.00
C ILE A 43 -0.18 -17.87 16.22
N ASN A 44 0.92 -17.17 16.52
CA ASN A 44 1.37 -16.05 15.72
C ASN A 44 2.37 -16.53 14.66
N TRP A 45 1.91 -16.66 13.42
CA TRP A 45 2.73 -17.08 12.28
C TRP A 45 3.71 -15.99 11.78
N ASP A 46 3.54 -14.74 12.22
CA ASP A 46 4.35 -13.60 11.77
C ASP A 46 5.75 -13.56 12.40
N ASN A 47 5.98 -14.34 13.45
CA ASN A 47 7.27 -14.35 14.16
C ASN A 47 8.34 -15.23 13.48
N PHE A 48 8.00 -15.88 12.35
CA PHE A 48 8.85 -16.76 11.55
C PHE A 48 9.63 -17.81 12.36
N SER A 49 9.12 -18.17 13.54
CA SER A 49 9.66 -19.24 14.37
C SER A 49 8.93 -20.54 14.05
N PRO A 50 9.56 -21.72 14.22
CA PRO A 50 8.89 -22.99 14.03
C PRO A 50 7.67 -23.10 14.96
N ASN A 51 6.48 -22.99 14.40
CA ASN A 51 5.22 -23.22 15.09
C ASN A 51 4.61 -24.53 14.60
N PHE A 52 3.94 -25.26 15.50
CA PHE A 52 3.28 -26.53 15.19
C PHE A 52 1.78 -26.38 15.45
N PHE A 53 0.94 -27.06 14.66
CA PHE A 53 -0.52 -27.09 14.91
C PHE A 53 -0.89 -27.94 16.13
N VAL A 54 -0.09 -28.96 16.45
CA VAL A 54 -0.27 -29.83 17.60
C VAL A 54 1.06 -29.99 18.33
N ILE A 55 1.04 -29.88 19.66
CA ILE A 55 2.19 -30.12 20.54
C ILE A 55 1.74 -31.09 21.62
N GLY A 56 2.42 -32.22 21.76
CA GLY A 56 2.13 -33.21 22.78
C GLY A 56 3.30 -33.46 23.71
N HIS A 57 3.03 -34.10 24.84
CA HIS A 57 4.08 -34.53 25.77
C HIS A 57 5.04 -35.54 25.08
N PRO A 58 6.37 -35.49 25.33
CA PRO A 58 7.34 -36.37 24.68
C PRO A 58 7.03 -37.86 24.78
N SER A 59 6.43 -38.31 25.91
CA SER A 59 6.03 -39.70 26.12
C SER A 59 5.01 -40.23 25.11
N LEU A 60 4.31 -39.35 24.37
CA LEU A 60 3.40 -39.77 23.29
C LEU A 60 4.16 -40.16 22.01
N PHE A 61 5.46 -39.83 21.92
CA PHE A 61 6.24 -39.89 20.69
C PHE A 61 7.61 -40.60 20.83
N GLU A 62 7.89 -41.27 21.95
CA GLU A 62 9.21 -41.87 22.25
C GLU A 62 9.73 -42.81 21.15
N ASP A 63 8.84 -43.58 20.53
CA ASP A 63 9.18 -44.57 19.49
C ASP A 63 8.98 -44.06 18.06
N ILE A 64 8.88 -42.74 17.85
CA ILE A 64 8.65 -42.13 16.53
C ILE A 64 9.92 -41.43 16.05
N PRO A 65 10.38 -41.70 14.81
CA PRO A 65 11.46 -40.92 14.20
C PRO A 65 11.11 -39.43 14.22
N SER A 66 12.01 -38.59 14.72
CA SER A 66 11.77 -37.15 14.83
C SER A 66 12.81 -36.35 14.04
N THR A 67 12.31 -35.30 13.39
CA THR A 67 13.15 -34.27 12.77
C THR A 67 13.16 -33.06 13.69
N PHE A 68 14.36 -32.57 14.02
CA PHE A 68 14.52 -31.36 14.82
C PHE A 68 14.59 -30.13 13.93
N ILE A 69 13.82 -29.11 14.27
CA ILE A 69 13.80 -27.82 13.58
C ILE A 69 13.95 -26.73 14.64
N THR A 70 14.79 -25.73 14.36
CA THR A 70 14.98 -24.59 15.24
C THR A 70 15.22 -23.32 14.42
N SER A 71 15.00 -22.16 15.01
CA SER A 71 15.36 -20.86 14.46
C SER A 71 16.25 -20.13 15.46
N PHE A 72 17.19 -19.35 14.94
CA PHE A 72 18.03 -18.46 15.73
C PHE A 72 18.45 -17.26 14.88
N TYR A 73 18.69 -16.14 15.56
CA TYR A 73 19.18 -14.94 14.90
C TYR A 73 20.71 -14.98 14.80
N ILE A 74 21.23 -14.74 13.61
CA ILE A 74 22.67 -14.60 13.36
C ILE A 74 22.98 -13.12 13.16
N PRO A 75 23.69 -12.47 14.09
CA PRO A 75 24.20 -11.11 13.88
C PRO A 75 25.10 -11.06 12.64
N LYS A 76 25.10 -9.94 11.91
CA LYS A 76 25.85 -9.79 10.66
C LYS A 76 27.35 -10.06 10.84
N GLU A 77 27.89 -9.71 11.99
CA GLU A 77 29.30 -9.88 12.35
C GLU A 77 29.70 -11.37 12.50
N LYS A 78 28.72 -12.26 12.68
CA LYS A 78 28.94 -13.71 12.90
C LYS A 78 28.54 -14.57 11.70
N GLN A 79 28.21 -13.97 10.55
CA GLN A 79 27.82 -14.73 9.36
C GLN A 79 28.92 -15.70 8.89
N GLU A 80 30.18 -15.30 8.97
CA GLU A 80 31.30 -16.16 8.57
C GLU A 80 31.46 -17.38 9.48
N SER A 81 31.37 -17.19 10.80
CA SER A 81 31.37 -18.30 11.77
C SER A 81 30.17 -19.23 11.61
N ALA A 82 29.00 -18.70 11.26
CA ALA A 82 27.83 -19.51 10.94
C ALA A 82 28.05 -20.34 9.67
N ALA A 83 28.68 -19.77 8.64
CA ALA A 83 29.02 -20.50 7.41
C ALA A 83 30.04 -21.62 7.67
N GLU A 84 31.01 -21.41 8.56
CA GLU A 84 31.96 -22.43 8.98
C GLU A 84 31.27 -23.58 9.72
N LEU A 85 30.38 -23.26 10.68
CA LEU A 85 29.58 -24.26 11.39
C LEU A 85 28.72 -25.11 10.44
N MET A 86 28.10 -24.47 9.44
CA MET A 86 27.31 -25.17 8.42
C MET A 86 28.15 -26.13 7.56
N ARG A 87 29.42 -25.79 7.30
CA ARG A 87 30.35 -26.68 6.56
C ARG A 87 30.77 -27.88 7.41
N GLU A 88 30.94 -27.69 8.71
CA GLU A 88 31.27 -28.76 9.65
C GLU A 88 30.11 -29.76 9.80
N PHE A 89 28.88 -29.26 9.95
CA PHE A 89 27.67 -30.07 10.14
C PHE A 89 26.82 -30.19 8.88
N ARG A 90 27.27 -31.01 7.92
CA ARG A 90 26.59 -31.23 6.63
C ARG A 90 25.19 -31.87 6.71
N THR A 91 24.81 -32.45 7.85
CA THR A 91 23.47 -33.01 8.09
C THR A 91 22.43 -31.94 8.43
N ILE A 92 22.82 -30.69 8.66
CA ILE A 92 21.92 -29.58 8.97
C ILE A 92 21.54 -28.86 7.68
N SER A 93 20.24 -28.77 7.40
CA SER A 93 19.70 -27.92 6.33
C SER A 93 19.34 -26.55 6.89
N VAL A 94 19.89 -25.48 6.30
CA VAL A 94 19.67 -24.10 6.74
C VAL A 94 18.88 -23.33 5.70
N PHE A 95 17.86 -22.62 6.17
CA PHE A 95 16.99 -21.79 5.34
C PHE A 95 17.10 -20.33 5.80
N SER A 96 17.51 -19.43 4.89
CA SER A 96 17.61 -18.00 5.19
C SER A 96 16.26 -17.32 5.02
N VAL A 97 15.60 -17.01 6.14
CA VAL A 97 14.35 -16.22 6.14
C VAL A 97 14.63 -14.79 5.66
N GLU A 98 15.83 -14.25 5.91
CA GLU A 98 16.23 -12.91 5.44
C GLU A 98 16.25 -12.83 3.90
N GLU A 99 16.77 -13.87 3.22
CA GLU A 99 16.79 -13.92 1.76
C GLU A 99 15.38 -14.00 1.17
N LEU A 100 14.49 -14.79 1.77
CA LEU A 100 13.09 -14.88 1.33
C LEU A 100 12.37 -13.53 1.49
N ILE A 101 12.53 -12.86 2.63
CA ILE A 101 11.97 -11.51 2.84
C ILE A 101 12.55 -10.52 1.83
N LYS A 102 13.85 -10.59 1.54
CA LYS A 102 14.48 -9.73 0.54
C LYS A 102 13.90 -9.95 -0.85
N GLN A 103 13.72 -11.20 -1.27
CA GLN A 103 13.10 -11.52 -2.57
C GLN A 103 11.68 -10.96 -2.67
N VAL A 104 10.85 -11.13 -1.62
CA VAL A 104 9.50 -10.56 -1.59
C VAL A 104 9.55 -9.03 -1.69
N LYS A 105 10.46 -8.37 -0.98
CA LYS A 105 10.66 -6.91 -1.08
C LYS A 105 11.09 -6.47 -2.48
N GLU A 106 11.95 -7.23 -3.15
CA GLU A 106 12.37 -6.94 -4.52
C GLU A 106 11.22 -7.03 -5.51
N ILE A 107 10.34 -8.03 -5.35
CA ILE A 107 9.12 -8.16 -6.15
C ILE A 107 8.19 -6.96 -5.91
N ILE A 108 7.96 -6.60 -4.64
CA ILE A 108 7.13 -5.43 -4.29
C ILE A 108 7.73 -4.16 -4.89
N ASP A 109 9.04 -3.94 -4.78
CA ASP A 109 9.73 -2.78 -5.35
C ASP A 109 9.59 -2.73 -6.89
N GLN A 110 9.69 -3.88 -7.56
CA GLN A 110 9.48 -3.97 -9.00
C GLN A 110 8.06 -3.59 -9.40
N VAL A 111 7.05 -4.06 -8.66
CA VAL A 111 5.65 -3.69 -8.87
C VAL A 111 5.44 -2.20 -8.61
N THR A 112 6.00 -1.66 -7.53
CA THR A 112 5.94 -0.22 -7.20
C THR A 112 6.56 0.63 -8.30
N LYS A 113 7.71 0.23 -8.87
CA LYS A 113 8.34 0.94 -10.01
C LYS A 113 7.45 0.94 -11.25
N ALA A 114 6.82 -0.19 -11.56
CA ALA A 114 5.90 -0.29 -12.68
C ALA A 114 4.67 0.64 -12.47
N LEU A 115 4.07 0.60 -11.27
CA LEU A 115 2.96 1.48 -10.92
C LEU A 115 3.35 2.97 -10.95
N ASN A 116 4.55 3.32 -10.47
CA ASN A 116 5.06 4.70 -10.56
C ASN A 116 5.23 5.17 -12.01
N SER A 117 5.61 4.27 -12.92
CA SER A 117 5.72 4.57 -14.35
C SER A 117 4.35 4.83 -14.96
N ILE A 118 3.34 4.01 -14.61
CA ILE A 118 1.95 4.21 -15.04
C ILE A 118 1.38 5.51 -14.46
N LEU A 119 1.65 5.80 -13.18
CA LEU A 119 1.24 7.03 -12.52
C LEU A 119 1.82 8.26 -13.23
N LEU A 120 3.11 8.24 -13.57
CA LEU A 120 3.76 9.32 -14.32
C LEU A 120 3.06 9.57 -15.67
N LEU A 121 2.83 8.52 -16.45
CA LEU A 121 2.15 8.62 -17.74
C LEU A 121 0.70 9.11 -17.60
N THR A 122 0.01 8.68 -16.55
CA THR A 122 -1.36 9.09 -16.23
C THR A 122 -1.39 10.57 -15.83
N CYS A 123 -0.46 11.02 -15.00
CA CYS A 123 -0.31 12.43 -14.65
C CYS A 123 -0.02 13.30 -15.86
N LEU A 124 0.89 12.88 -16.76
CA LEU A 124 1.16 13.59 -18.02
C LEU A 124 -0.11 13.67 -18.88
N SER A 125 -0.86 12.57 -18.99
CA SER A 125 -2.12 12.52 -19.73
C SER A 125 -3.17 13.45 -19.11
N ALA A 126 -3.26 13.53 -17.78
CA ALA A 126 -4.15 14.43 -17.08
C ALA A 126 -3.78 15.92 -17.30
N VAL A 127 -2.48 16.24 -17.35
CA VAL A 127 -2.01 17.59 -17.69
C VAL A 127 -2.38 17.95 -19.13
N PHE A 128 -2.19 17.04 -20.08
CA PHE A 128 -2.62 17.26 -21.47
C PHE A 128 -4.13 17.41 -21.58
N LEU A 129 -4.90 16.59 -20.87
CA LEU A 129 -6.36 16.70 -20.83
C LEU A 129 -6.80 18.06 -20.26
N ALA A 130 -6.17 18.52 -19.17
CA ALA A 130 -6.42 19.84 -18.62
C ALA A 130 -6.09 20.95 -19.62
N LEU A 131 -4.95 20.87 -20.31
CA LEU A 131 -4.58 21.82 -21.37
C LEU A 131 -5.60 21.85 -22.51
N SER A 132 -6.12 20.71 -22.94
CA SER A 132 -7.14 20.62 -23.99
C SER A 132 -8.46 21.24 -23.53
N ALA A 133 -8.94 20.88 -22.34
CA ALA A 133 -10.17 21.43 -21.77
C ALA A 133 -10.09 22.95 -21.57
N LEU A 134 -8.93 23.44 -21.13
CA LEU A 134 -8.67 24.87 -21.03
C LEU A 134 -8.75 25.54 -22.40
N GLN A 135 -8.06 25.01 -23.42
CA GLN A 135 -8.06 25.51 -24.80
C GLN A 135 -9.46 25.65 -25.39
N ASP A 136 -10.35 24.68 -25.17
CA ASP A 136 -11.73 24.77 -25.64
C ASP A 136 -12.48 25.97 -25.02
N GLY A 137 -12.23 26.26 -23.75
CA GLY A 137 -12.78 27.42 -23.05
C GLY A 137 -12.19 28.77 -23.48
N PHE A 138 -11.04 28.80 -24.17
CA PHE A 138 -10.37 30.04 -24.55
C PHE A 138 -11.13 30.86 -25.60
N SER A 139 -11.79 30.22 -26.56
CA SER A 139 -12.53 30.93 -27.62
C SER A 139 -13.64 31.81 -27.06
N VAL A 140 -14.39 31.29 -26.07
CA VAL A 140 -15.43 32.03 -25.37
C VAL A 140 -14.84 33.19 -24.55
N ARG A 141 -13.74 32.93 -23.81
CA ARG A 141 -13.06 33.95 -23.00
C ARG A 141 -12.42 35.06 -23.82
N LYS A 142 -11.92 34.74 -25.02
CA LYS A 142 -11.38 35.71 -25.97
C LYS A 142 -12.45 36.72 -26.37
N HIS A 143 -13.67 36.25 -26.67
CA HIS A 143 -14.81 37.10 -26.99
C HIS A 143 -15.22 37.98 -25.79
N GLN A 144 -15.35 37.40 -24.59
CA GLN A 144 -15.65 38.15 -23.36
C GLN A 144 -14.59 39.22 -23.04
N SER A 145 -13.30 38.90 -23.22
CA SER A 145 -12.21 39.86 -23.04
C SER A 145 -12.25 41.00 -24.06
N ALA A 146 -12.65 40.73 -25.31
CA ALA A 146 -12.80 41.77 -26.32
C ALA A 146 -13.90 42.77 -25.93
N ILE A 147 -15.05 42.28 -25.46
CA ILE A 147 -16.15 43.13 -24.94
C ILE A 147 -15.69 43.95 -23.73
N LEU A 148 -14.97 43.33 -22.78
CA LEU A 148 -14.45 44.06 -21.61
C LEU A 148 -13.46 45.16 -22.02
N ARG A 149 -12.61 44.91 -23.03
CA ARG A 149 -11.66 45.91 -23.55
C ARG A 149 -12.35 47.07 -24.25
N THR A 150 -13.45 46.83 -24.97
CA THR A 150 -14.22 47.94 -25.59
C THR A 150 -14.91 48.80 -24.54
N LEU A 151 -15.26 48.23 -23.38
CA LEU A 151 -15.76 48.95 -22.20
C LEU A 151 -14.64 49.64 -21.38
N GLY A 152 -13.37 49.59 -21.81
CA GLY A 152 -12.25 50.26 -21.17
C GLY A 152 -11.52 49.44 -20.10
N ALA A 153 -11.77 48.13 -19.98
CA ALA A 153 -11.06 47.29 -19.02
C ALA A 153 -9.56 47.18 -19.36
N SER A 154 -8.72 47.33 -18.34
CA SER A 154 -7.27 47.15 -18.47
C SER A 154 -6.89 45.67 -18.65
N ASN A 155 -5.77 45.41 -19.33
CA ASN A 155 -5.23 44.04 -19.48
C ASN A 155 -4.95 43.36 -18.12
N SER A 156 -4.62 44.15 -17.09
CA SER A 156 -4.38 43.65 -15.73
C SER A 156 -5.67 43.13 -15.09
N LEU A 157 -6.79 43.83 -15.29
CA LEU A 157 -8.10 43.40 -14.77
C LEU A 157 -8.54 42.07 -15.39
N ILE A 158 -8.36 41.94 -16.72
CA ILE A 158 -8.70 40.71 -17.46
C ILE A 158 -7.86 39.53 -16.98
N LYS A 159 -6.54 39.72 -16.82
CA LYS A 159 -5.64 38.67 -16.29
C LYS A 159 -6.02 38.25 -14.87
N LYS A 160 -6.27 39.21 -13.97
CA LYS A 160 -6.63 38.92 -12.57
C LYS A 160 -7.96 38.19 -12.46
N SER A 161 -8.98 38.62 -13.23
CA SER A 161 -10.29 37.98 -13.23
C SER A 161 -10.19 36.50 -13.65
N ALA A 162 -9.49 36.23 -14.76
CA ALA A 162 -9.27 34.87 -15.22
C ALA A 162 -8.46 34.04 -14.20
N LEU A 163 -7.40 34.62 -13.63
CA LEU A 163 -6.57 33.93 -12.64
C LEU A 163 -7.39 33.53 -11.41
N ILE A 164 -8.27 34.41 -10.90
CA ILE A 164 -9.13 34.10 -9.75
C ILE A 164 -10.09 32.95 -10.07
N GLU A 165 -10.70 32.97 -11.25
CA GLU A 165 -11.64 31.92 -11.66
C GLU A 165 -10.96 30.56 -11.76
N PHE A 166 -9.80 30.49 -12.43
CA PHE A 166 -9.03 29.25 -12.56
C PHE A 166 -8.37 28.81 -11.25
N ALA A 167 -8.01 29.75 -10.37
CA ALA A 167 -7.55 29.45 -9.03
C ALA A 167 -8.64 28.77 -8.19
N LEU A 168 -9.87 29.27 -8.26
CA LEU A 168 -11.03 28.66 -7.59
C LEU A 168 -11.32 27.27 -8.15
N LEU A 169 -11.30 27.09 -9.48
CA LEU A 169 -11.45 25.78 -10.09
C LEU A 169 -10.35 24.82 -9.63
N GLY A 170 -9.10 25.27 -9.60
CA GLY A 170 -7.96 24.49 -9.10
C GLY A 170 -8.13 24.07 -7.63
N LEU A 171 -8.59 24.98 -6.76
CA LEU A 171 -8.87 24.68 -5.36
C LEU A 171 -9.98 23.63 -5.21
N ILE A 172 -11.09 23.77 -5.95
CA ILE A 172 -12.22 22.84 -5.90
C ILE A 172 -11.78 21.46 -6.40
N SER A 173 -11.13 21.39 -7.56
CA SER A 173 -10.63 20.13 -8.12
C SER A 173 -9.59 19.47 -7.22
N GLY A 174 -8.67 20.24 -6.65
CA GLY A 174 -7.67 19.73 -5.71
C GLY A 174 -8.28 19.21 -4.40
N THR A 175 -9.30 19.89 -3.88
CA THR A 175 -10.07 19.43 -2.71
C THR A 175 -10.81 18.13 -3.01
N LEU A 176 -11.45 18.05 -4.17
CA LEU A 176 -12.14 16.84 -4.61
C LEU A 176 -11.17 15.67 -4.78
N GLY A 177 -9.99 15.93 -5.37
CA GLY A 177 -8.92 14.94 -5.47
C GLY A 177 -8.42 14.45 -4.10
N ALA A 178 -8.23 15.36 -3.15
CA ALA A 178 -7.87 15.00 -1.77
C ALA A 178 -8.93 14.11 -1.11
N LEU A 179 -10.21 14.43 -1.29
CA LEU A 179 -11.33 13.63 -0.77
C LEU A 179 -11.38 12.23 -1.39
N MET A 180 -11.16 12.12 -2.69
CA MET A 180 -11.11 10.82 -3.37
C MET A 180 -9.90 10.00 -2.92
N SER A 181 -8.73 10.63 -2.78
CA SER A 181 -7.52 9.98 -2.27
C SER A 181 -7.70 9.49 -0.84
N TYR A 182 -8.24 10.34 0.04
CA TYR A 182 -8.52 9.99 1.43
C TYR A 182 -9.50 8.82 1.54
N SER A 183 -10.60 8.87 0.77
CA SER A 183 -11.58 7.78 0.72
C SER A 183 -10.96 6.46 0.25
N GLY A 184 -10.07 6.51 -0.75
CA GLY A 184 -9.36 5.32 -1.24
C GLY A 184 -8.40 4.73 -0.21
N VAL A 185 -7.61 5.57 0.46
CA VAL A 185 -6.70 5.13 1.54
C VAL A 185 -7.51 4.55 2.70
N TYR A 186 -8.56 5.24 3.13
CA TYR A 186 -9.46 4.77 4.17
C TYR A 186 -10.01 3.38 3.86
N PHE A 187 -10.51 3.16 2.64
CA PHE A 187 -11.03 1.87 2.21
C PHE A 187 -9.98 0.76 2.26
N ILE A 188 -8.75 1.04 1.81
CA ILE A 188 -7.65 0.07 1.86
C ILE A 188 -7.26 -0.25 3.30
N GLU A 189 -7.15 0.77 4.17
CA GLU A 189 -6.79 0.58 5.58
C GLU A 189 -7.83 -0.27 6.33
N THR A 190 -9.13 -0.03 6.10
CA THR A 190 -10.20 -0.74 6.81
C THR A 190 -10.50 -2.13 6.24
N GLU A 191 -10.64 -2.26 4.92
CA GLU A 191 -11.12 -3.51 4.30
C GLU A 191 -9.99 -4.48 3.96
N VAL A 192 -8.83 -3.95 3.52
CA VAL A 192 -7.71 -4.80 3.08
C VAL A 192 -6.78 -5.10 4.24
N PHE A 193 -6.37 -4.07 4.98
CA PHE A 193 -5.40 -4.20 6.07
C PHE A 193 -6.03 -4.40 7.45
N GLN A 194 -7.35 -4.30 7.58
CA GLN A 194 -8.09 -4.48 8.83
C GLN A 194 -7.49 -3.66 10.00
N THR A 195 -6.99 -2.47 9.69
CA THR A 195 -6.31 -1.57 10.61
C THR A 195 -7.20 -0.36 10.92
N THR A 196 -6.94 0.32 12.04
CA THR A 196 -7.61 1.58 12.37
C THR A 196 -7.24 2.65 11.35
N ALA A 197 -8.24 3.18 10.66
CA ALA A 197 -8.02 4.23 9.66
C ALA A 197 -7.39 5.47 10.29
N ASN A 198 -6.30 5.95 9.68
CA ASN A 198 -5.60 7.14 10.14
C ASN A 198 -6.13 8.39 9.44
N PHE A 199 -6.15 9.50 10.18
CA PHE A 199 -6.50 10.79 9.60
C PHE A 199 -5.25 11.48 9.04
N TYR A 200 -5.26 11.78 7.74
CA TYR A 200 -4.15 12.41 7.02
C TYR A 200 -4.48 13.87 6.66
N PRO A 201 -4.35 14.84 7.59
CA PRO A 201 -4.70 16.24 7.36
C PRO A 201 -3.87 16.89 6.24
N GLU A 202 -2.67 16.37 6.01
CA GLU A 202 -1.74 16.84 4.98
C GLU A 202 -2.36 16.74 3.58
N LEU A 203 -3.18 15.72 3.29
CA LEU A 203 -3.86 15.56 2.00
C LEU A 203 -4.81 16.72 1.70
N PHE A 204 -5.48 17.24 2.73
CA PHE A 204 -6.41 18.37 2.62
C PHE A 204 -5.71 19.71 2.41
N VAL A 205 -4.41 19.80 2.66
CA VAL A 205 -3.61 20.97 2.33
C VAL A 205 -2.92 20.79 0.98
N LEU A 206 -2.33 19.63 0.74
CA LEU A 206 -1.57 19.32 -0.48
C LEU A 206 -2.47 19.27 -1.72
N GLY A 207 -3.61 18.59 -1.65
CA GLY A 207 -4.52 18.47 -2.80
C GLY A 207 -4.97 19.82 -3.35
N PRO A 208 -5.60 20.69 -2.53
CA PRO A 208 -5.99 22.03 -2.96
C PRO A 208 -4.81 22.89 -3.41
N SER A 209 -3.67 22.81 -2.73
CA SER A 209 -2.47 23.58 -3.10
C SER A 209 -1.92 23.17 -4.47
N ILE A 210 -1.83 21.87 -4.75
CA ILE A 210 -1.38 21.33 -6.03
C ILE A 210 -2.38 21.72 -7.13
N GLY A 211 -3.68 21.52 -6.89
CA GLY A 211 -4.73 21.90 -7.84
C GLY A 211 -4.69 23.40 -8.17
N LEU A 212 -4.54 24.25 -7.15
CA LEU A 212 -4.38 25.70 -7.31
C LEU A 212 -3.17 26.04 -8.18
N ILE A 213 -1.99 25.48 -7.87
CA ILE A 213 -0.73 25.79 -8.58
C ILE A 213 -0.80 25.31 -10.03
N VAL A 214 -1.23 24.08 -10.27
CA VAL A 214 -1.26 23.47 -11.60
C VAL A 214 -2.26 24.20 -12.50
N VAL A 215 -3.51 24.36 -12.07
CA VAL A 215 -4.56 24.98 -12.91
C VAL A 215 -4.26 26.46 -13.15
N SER A 216 -3.81 27.19 -12.13
CA SER A 216 -3.42 28.60 -12.27
C SER A 216 -2.19 28.77 -13.15
N GLY A 217 -1.21 27.87 -13.03
CA GLY A 217 -0.01 27.86 -13.87
C GLY A 217 -0.31 27.63 -15.34
N LEU A 218 -1.16 26.64 -15.65
CA LEU A 218 -1.63 26.38 -17.02
C LEU A 218 -2.42 27.56 -17.59
N CYS A 219 -3.27 28.19 -16.78
CA CYS A 219 -3.99 29.41 -17.15
C CYS A 219 -3.04 30.56 -17.52
N LEU A 220 -2.04 30.84 -16.66
CA LEU A 220 -1.05 31.90 -16.91
C LEU A 220 -0.25 31.65 -18.18
N TYR A 221 0.14 30.41 -18.44
CA TYR A 221 0.85 30.00 -19.66
C TYR A 221 0.03 30.37 -20.91
N LEU A 222 -1.25 29.98 -20.94
CA LEU A 222 -2.12 30.21 -22.08
C LEU A 222 -2.48 31.69 -22.27
N ILE A 223 -2.75 32.44 -21.19
CA ILE A 223 -3.05 33.88 -21.25
C ILE A 223 -1.83 34.70 -21.70
N ASN A 224 -0.61 34.36 -21.25
CA ASN A 224 0.59 35.06 -21.67
C ASN A 224 0.90 34.84 -23.17
N GLY A 225 0.50 33.70 -23.73
CA GLY A 225 0.56 33.46 -25.19
C GLY A 225 -0.33 34.41 -26.00
N ILE A 226 -1.46 34.85 -25.43
CA ILE A 226 -2.43 35.74 -26.09
C ILE A 226 -2.04 37.21 -25.95
N VAL A 227 -1.54 37.62 -24.79
CA VAL A 227 -1.18 39.04 -24.53
C VAL A 227 0.00 39.52 -25.38
N LYS A 228 0.80 38.59 -25.93
CA LYS A 228 1.84 38.91 -26.92
C LYS A 228 1.30 39.11 -28.35
N LYS A 229 0.06 38.73 -28.65
CA LYS A 229 -0.53 38.88 -30.00
C LYS A 229 -1.26 40.22 -30.15
N SER A 230 -1.06 40.86 -31.30
CA SER A 230 -1.62 42.17 -31.65
C SER A 230 -3.16 42.10 -31.77
N PRO A 231 -3.92 43.15 -31.36
CA PRO A 231 -5.38 43.20 -31.47
C PRO A 231 -5.96 42.91 -32.87
N LYS A 232 -5.18 43.15 -33.93
CA LYS A 232 -5.57 42.86 -35.31
C LYS A 232 -5.69 41.36 -35.62
N GLU A 233 -4.95 40.51 -34.92
CA GLU A 233 -5.01 39.04 -35.04
C GLU A 233 -6.12 38.41 -34.18
N LEU A 234 -6.83 39.22 -33.38
CA LEU A 234 -7.97 38.74 -32.60
C LEU A 234 -9.30 38.76 -33.38
N PHE A 235 -9.37 39.53 -34.47
CA PHE A 235 -10.58 39.77 -35.27
C PHE A 235 -10.56 39.09 -36.66
N ILE A 236 -9.47 38.38 -36.99
CA ILE A 236 -9.36 37.48 -38.15
C ILE A 236 -9.30 36.06 -37.58
#